data_AF-A0A925NU70-F1
#
_entry.id   AF-A0A925NU70-F1
#
_cell.length_a   1.000
_cell.length_b   1.000
_cell.length_c   1.000
_cell.angle_alpha   90.00
_cell.angle_beta   90.00
_cell.angle_gamma   90.00
#
_symmetry.space_group_name_H-M   'P 1'
#
loop_
_entity.id
_entity.type
_entity.pdbx_description
1 polymer ?
#
loop_
_entity_poly.entity_id
_entity_poly.type
_entity_poly.pdbx_seq_one_letter_code
_entity_poly.pdbx_strand_id
1 'polypeptide(L)'
;MKVLNNLTPQPLWNYFEDICQVPRPSKKEEKIIRFLLDFAKKNGLDARRDEIGNILIKKPATKGRENDQTVILQSHVDMVCEKNSETIHN
;
A
#
# COMPACT_ATOMS: atom_id res chain seq x y z
N MET A 1 3.50 20.41 -0.86
CA MET A 1 2.36 20.28 -1.80
C MET A 1 2.60 19.02 -2.61
N LYS A 2 1.62 18.12 -2.71
CA LYS A 2 1.75 16.88 -3.48
C LYS A 2 1.92 17.19 -4.97
N VAL A 3 2.89 16.56 -5.61
CA VAL A 3 3.25 16.77 -7.03
C VAL A 3 2.14 16.25 -7.94
N LEU A 4 1.45 15.18 -7.53
CA LEU A 4 0.44 14.50 -8.34
C LEU A 4 -0.98 15.06 -8.16
N ASN A 5 -1.11 16.24 -7.54
CA ASN A 5 -2.41 16.87 -7.21
C ASN A 5 -3.27 17.26 -8.44
N ASN A 6 -2.72 17.25 -9.64
CA ASN A 6 -3.50 17.57 -10.85
C ASN A 6 -4.08 16.32 -11.53
N LEU A 7 -3.81 15.12 -11.00
CA LEU A 7 -4.25 13.86 -11.58
C LEU A 7 -5.56 13.37 -10.92
N THR A 8 -6.38 12.68 -11.72
CA THR A 8 -7.66 12.09 -11.27
C THR A 8 -7.62 10.57 -11.40
N PRO A 9 -8.30 9.82 -10.50
CA PRO A 9 -9.03 10.29 -9.32
C PRO A 9 -8.10 10.64 -8.16
N GLN A 10 -8.41 11.73 -7.45
CA GLN A 10 -7.54 12.32 -6.44
C GLN A 10 -7.17 11.39 -5.26
N PRO A 11 -8.09 10.60 -4.67
CA PRO A 11 -7.72 9.69 -3.59
C PRO A 11 -6.63 8.69 -4.00
N LEU A 12 -6.68 8.19 -5.25
CA LEU A 12 -5.71 7.23 -5.76
C LEU A 12 -4.32 7.85 -5.85
N TRP A 13 -4.20 9.01 -6.49
CA TRP A 13 -2.91 9.68 -6.69
C TRP A 13 -2.30 10.18 -5.38
N ASN A 14 -3.13 10.56 -4.42
CA ASN A 14 -2.67 10.87 -3.07
C ASN A 14 -2.02 9.65 -2.40
N TYR A 15 -2.67 8.47 -2.43
CA TYR A 15 -2.09 7.26 -1.85
C TYR A 15 -0.84 6.80 -2.60
N PHE A 16 -0.85 6.89 -3.93
CA PHE A 16 0.31 6.53 -4.74
C PHE A 16 1.53 7.38 -4.40
N GLU A 17 1.36 8.71 -4.27
CA GLU A 17 2.46 9.59 -3.90
C GLU A 17 2.99 9.30 -2.49
N ASP A 18 2.12 8.99 -1.52
CA ASP A 18 2.53 8.59 -0.17
C ASP A 18 3.33 7.27 -0.19
N ILE A 19 2.90 6.29 -1.00
CA ILE A 19 3.60 5.02 -1.19
C ILE A 19 4.99 5.23 -1.83
N CYS A 20 5.12 6.16 -2.78
CA CYS A 20 6.40 6.49 -3.41
C CYS A 20 7.44 7.04 -2.43
N GLN A 21 7.00 7.63 -1.31
CA GLN A 21 7.92 8.08 -0.24
C GLN A 21 8.43 6.93 0.63
N VAL A 22 7.92 5.72 0.46
CA VAL A 22 8.31 4.54 1.25
C VAL A 22 9.19 3.62 0.40
N PRO A 23 10.50 3.54 0.69
CA PRO A 23 11.37 2.57 0.03
C PRO A 23 10.85 1.15 0.26
N ARG A 24 10.63 0.42 -0.84
CA ARG A 24 10.06 -0.93 -0.85
C ARG A 24 10.78 -1.88 -1.81
N PRO A 25 12.12 -2.04 -1.71
CA PRO A 25 12.85 -2.99 -2.55
C PRO A 25 12.34 -4.41 -2.29
N SER A 26 12.38 -5.26 -3.32
CA SER A 26 12.18 -6.70 -3.13
C SER A 26 13.16 -7.24 -2.06
N LYS A 27 12.64 -8.07 -1.15
CA LYS A 27 13.31 -8.61 0.05
C LYS A 27 13.60 -7.59 1.17
N LYS A 28 13.11 -6.36 1.08
CA LYS A 28 13.24 -5.31 2.11
C LYS A 28 11.91 -4.57 2.32
N GLU A 29 10.82 -5.31 2.42
CA GLU A 29 9.44 -4.82 2.43
C GLU A 29 8.97 -4.30 3.81
N GLU A 30 9.79 -4.38 4.86
CA GLU A 30 9.36 -4.09 6.24
C GLU A 30 8.79 -2.68 6.41
N LYS A 31 9.34 -1.70 5.68
CA LYS A 31 8.88 -0.31 5.73
C LYS A 31 7.49 -0.15 5.11
N ILE A 32 7.24 -0.74 3.94
CA ILE A 32 5.92 -0.68 3.29
C ILE A 32 4.90 -1.51 4.05
N ILE A 33 5.31 -2.63 4.64
CA ILE A 33 4.46 -3.43 5.52
C ILE A 33 4.02 -2.60 6.72
N ARG A 34 4.95 -1.91 7.38
CA ARG A 34 4.63 -1.04 8.53
C ARG A 34 3.69 0.09 8.13
N PHE A 35 3.96 0.75 7.00
CA PHE A 35 3.13 1.82 6.46
C PHE A 35 1.67 1.37 6.26
N LEU A 36 1.45 0.18 5.69
CA LEU A 36 0.11 -0.38 5.45
C LEU A 36 -0.61 -0.77 6.75
N LEU A 37 0.09 -1.30 7.73
CA LEU A 37 -0.48 -1.61 9.06
C LEU A 37 -0.87 -0.34 9.81
N ASP A 38 -0.05 0.71 9.76
CA ASP A 38 -0.36 2.01 10.35
C ASP A 38 -1.53 2.69 9.63
N PHE A 39 -1.61 2.55 8.30
CA PHE A 39 -2.78 2.98 7.52
C PHE A 39 -4.05 2.27 7.99
N ALA A 40 -4.03 0.95 8.15
CA ALA A 40 -5.19 0.20 8.63
C ALA A 40 -5.61 0.67 10.04
N LYS A 41 -4.66 0.78 10.96
CA LYS A 41 -4.89 1.26 12.33
C LYS A 41 -5.51 2.66 12.35
N LYS A 42 -4.97 3.60 11.56
CA LYS A 42 -5.46 4.98 11.47
C LYS A 42 -6.92 5.04 10.96
N ASN A 43 -7.31 4.11 10.10
CA ASN A 43 -8.66 4.03 9.53
C ASN A 43 -9.59 3.08 10.30
N GLY A 44 -9.15 2.52 11.44
CA GLY A 44 -9.96 1.57 12.23
C GLY A 44 -10.27 0.27 11.48
N LEU A 45 -9.37 -0.17 10.59
CA LEU A 45 -9.51 -1.41 9.83
C LEU A 45 -8.77 -2.56 10.52
N ASP A 46 -9.37 -3.75 10.49
CA ASP A 46 -8.71 -4.97 10.93
C ASP A 46 -7.60 -5.32 9.94
N ALA A 47 -6.40 -5.60 10.43
CA ALA A 47 -5.27 -5.94 9.60
C ALA A 47 -4.36 -6.95 10.30
N ARG A 48 -3.84 -7.89 9.51
CA ARG A 48 -2.90 -8.90 9.96
C ARG A 48 -1.78 -9.10 8.95
N ARG A 49 -0.63 -9.53 9.47
CA ARG A 49 0.54 -9.95 8.73
C ARG A 49 0.76 -11.44 9.00
N ASP A 50 1.01 -12.24 7.97
CA ASP A 50 1.41 -13.63 8.14
C ASP A 50 2.93 -13.79 8.39
N GLU A 51 3.39 -15.02 8.59
CA GLU A 51 4.80 -15.33 8.89
C GLU A 51 5.75 -14.94 7.75
N ILE A 52 5.28 -14.96 6.50
CA ILE A 52 6.08 -14.68 5.31
C ILE A 52 5.98 -13.22 4.84
N GLY A 53 5.15 -12.41 5.50
CA GLY A 53 5.07 -10.97 5.28
C GLY A 53 3.90 -10.49 4.40
N ASN A 54 2.98 -11.36 4.00
CA ASN A 54 1.76 -10.91 3.34
C ASN A 54 0.88 -10.13 4.32
N ILE A 55 0.19 -9.13 3.80
CA ILE A 55 -0.72 -8.29 4.57
C ILE A 55 -2.14 -8.52 4.09
N LEU A 56 -3.06 -8.72 5.02
CA LEU A 56 -4.49 -8.67 4.77
C LEU A 56 -5.09 -7.52 5.56
N ILE A 57 -5.73 -6.59 4.88
CA ILE A 57 -6.54 -5.52 5.48
C ILE A 57 -8.01 -5.81 5.15
N LYS A 58 -8.85 -5.88 6.18
CA LYS A 58 -10.28 -6.18 6.05
C LYS A 58 -11.11 -4.93 6.34
N LYS A 59 -12.04 -4.63 5.43
CA LYS A 59 -13.05 -3.59 5.59
C LYS A 59 -14.44 -4.25 5.59
N PRO A 60 -15.34 -3.89 6.53
CA PRO A 60 -16.71 -4.39 6.50
C PRO A 60 -17.46 -3.86 5.27
N ALA A 61 -18.53 -4.57 4.89
CA ALA A 61 -19.43 -4.12 3.84
C ALA A 61 -20.02 -2.74 4.18
N THR A 62 -20.28 -1.94 3.15
CA THR A 62 -21.09 -0.73 3.31
C THR A 62 -22.53 -1.09 3.63
N LYS A 63 -23.25 -0.20 4.31
CA LYS A 63 -24.67 -0.39 4.67
C LYS A 63 -25.49 -0.88 3.47
N GLY A 64 -26.22 -1.98 3.65
CA GLY A 64 -27.08 -2.60 2.62
C GLY A 64 -26.38 -3.59 1.69
N ARG A 65 -25.12 -3.95 1.97
CA ARG A 65 -24.30 -4.89 1.20
C ARG A 65 -23.74 -6.02 2.08
N GLU A 66 -24.27 -6.20 3.28
CA GLU A 66 -23.75 -7.13 4.30
C GLU A 66 -23.84 -8.60 3.91
N ASN A 67 -24.79 -8.95 3.02
CA ASN A 67 -25.02 -10.31 2.53
C ASN A 67 -24.35 -10.58 1.17
N ASP A 68 -23.66 -9.60 0.60
CA ASP A 68 -22.94 -9.81 -0.66
C ASP A 68 -21.70 -10.66 -0.44
N GLN A 69 -21.24 -11.28 -1.53
CA GLN A 69 -20.00 -12.03 -1.51
C GLN A 69 -18.81 -11.11 -1.17
N THR A 70 -17.93 -11.61 -0.30
CA THR A 70 -16.67 -10.95 0.00
C THR A 70 -15.77 -10.97 -1.24
N VAL A 71 -15.16 -9.82 -1.55
CA VAL A 71 -14.22 -9.66 -2.65
C VAL A 71 -12.81 -9.43 -2.10
N ILE A 72 -11.81 -10.00 -2.76
CA ILE A 72 -10.39 -9.78 -2.46
C ILE A 72 -9.77 -8.96 -3.58
N LEU A 73 -9.14 -7.84 -3.22
CA LEU A 73 -8.28 -7.07 -4.13
C LEU A 73 -6.83 -7.41 -3.79
N GLN A 74 -6.10 -7.98 -4.75
CA GLN A 74 -4.73 -8.44 -4.55
C GLN A 74 -3.75 -7.62 -5.40
N SER A 75 -2.62 -7.28 -4.80
CA SER A 75 -1.45 -6.67 -5.44
C SER A 75 -0.18 -7.13 -4.70
N HIS A 76 0.99 -6.76 -5.22
CA HIS A 76 2.28 -6.92 -4.55
C HIS A 76 2.80 -5.55 -4.10
N VAL A 77 3.62 -5.54 -3.05
CA VAL A 77 4.10 -4.30 -2.40
C VAL A 77 5.52 -3.93 -2.77
N ASP A 78 6.30 -4.87 -3.29
CA ASP A 78 7.70 -4.66 -3.64
C ASP A 78 7.85 -3.93 -4.98
N MET A 79 9.02 -3.35 -5.16
CA MET A 79 9.45 -2.70 -6.40
C MET A 79 10.83 -3.20 -6.78
N VAL A 80 11.04 -3.37 -8.08
CA VAL A 80 12.38 -3.58 -8.62
C VAL A 80 13.13 -2.26 -8.54
N CYS A 81 14.24 -2.25 -7.79
CA CYS A 81 15.11 -1.10 -7.70
C CYS A 81 16.18 -1.21 -8.78
N GLU A 82 15.95 -0.55 -9.92
CA GLU A 82 16.95 -0.40 -10.97
C GLU A 82 17.71 0.92 -10.79
N LYS A 83 19.03 0.86 -11.02
CA LYS A 83 19.85 2.06 -11.12
C LYS A 83 19.95 2.49 -12.56
N ASN A 84 19.92 3.79 -12.81
CA ASN A 84 20.49 4.32 -14.04
C ASN A 84 22.01 4.03 -14.01
N SER A 85 22.58 3.59 -15.13
CA SER A 85 23.98 3.14 -15.23
C SER A 85 25.01 4.12 -14.66
N GLU A 86 24.69 5.42 -14.65
CA GLU A 86 25.60 6.52 -14.30
C GLU A 86 25.52 6.99 -12.84
N THR A 87 24.58 6.50 -12.03
CA THR A 87 24.51 6.93 -10.61
C THR A 87 25.31 5.97 -9.72
N ILE A 88 25.64 6.32 -8.47
CA ILE A 88 26.27 5.39 -7.49
C ILE A 88 25.19 5.02 -6.47
N HIS A 89 25.00 3.71 -6.21
CA HIS A 89 24.09 3.26 -5.15
C HIS A 89 24.83 3.41 -3.82
N ASN A 90 24.41 4.38 -3.00
CA ASN A 90 24.77 4.43 -1.58
C ASN A 90 23.57 3.96 -0.76
#